data_AF-A0A5K0ZW69-F1
#
_entry.id   AF-A0A5K0ZW69-F1
#
_cell.length_a   1.000
_cell.length_b   1.000
_cell.length_c   1.000
_cell.angle_alpha   90.00
_cell.angle_beta   90.00
_cell.angle_gamma   90.00
#
_symmetry.space_group_name_H-M   'P 1'
#
loop_
_entity.id
_entity.type
_entity.pdbx_description
1 polymer ?
#
loop_
_entity_poly.entity_id
_entity_poly.type
_entity_poly.pdbx_seq_one_letter_code
_entity_poly.pdbx_strand_id
1 'polypeptide(L)' 'LEDGVIMDERVFHNDFVNLGHSNGVFLYDDLLAIVSIRYQTIYILQIRDCGTLVDVRAIGSFCREDDELFLSSHAQ' A
#
# COMPACT_ATOMS: atom_id res chain seq x y z
N LEU A 1 25.55 20.25 1.43
CA LEU A 1 24.51 19.33 0.95
C LEU A 1 23.35 20.21 0.52
N GLU A 2 22.81 19.97 -0.67
CA GLU A 2 21.49 20.51 -1.00
C GLU A 2 20.45 19.70 -0.24
N ASP A 3 19.41 20.37 0.26
CA ASP A 3 18.30 19.70 0.93
C ASP A 3 17.50 18.89 -0.11
N GLY A 4 16.94 17.77 0.33
CA GLY A 4 16.01 17.01 -0.51
C GLY A 4 14.70 17.79 -0.74
N VAL A 5 14.03 17.52 -1.87
CA VAL A 5 12.70 18.05 -2.17
C VAL A 5 11.66 16.93 -2.07
N ILE A 6 10.43 17.28 -1.69
CA ILE A 6 9.30 16.34 -1.74
C ILE A 6 8.91 16.14 -3.21
N MET A 7 8.97 14.90 -3.67
CA MET A 7 8.66 14.54 -5.07
C MET A 7 7.22 14.07 -5.26
N ASP A 8 6.61 13.48 -4.22
CA ASP A 8 5.24 12.98 -4.26
C ASP A 8 4.66 12.79 -2.84
N GLU A 9 3.34 12.69 -2.73
CA GLU A 9 2.61 12.50 -1.48
C GLU A 9 1.42 11.55 -1.66
N ARG A 10 1.22 10.65 -0.70
CA ARG A 10 0.01 9.82 -0.61
C ARG A 10 -0.65 9.97 0.76
N VAL A 11 -1.93 10.29 0.75
CA VAL A 11 -2.73 10.52 1.96
C VAL A 11 -3.73 9.38 2.17
N PHE A 12 -3.65 8.71 3.32
CA PHE A 12 -4.63 7.72 3.75
C PHE A 12 -5.73 8.40 4.57
N HIS A 13 -6.79 8.81 3.89
CA HIS A 13 -7.91 9.50 4.53
C HIS A 13 -8.69 8.57 5.47
N ASN A 14 -9.05 9.09 6.64
CA ASN A 14 -9.79 8.38 7.68
C ASN A 14 -9.15 7.08 8.17
N ASP A 15 -7.83 6.97 8.05
CA ASP A 15 -7.10 5.76 8.41
C ASP A 15 -5.97 6.05 9.41
N PHE A 16 -5.35 5.00 9.91
CA PHE A 16 -4.19 5.09 10.78
C PHE A 16 -3.06 4.20 10.24
N VAL A 17 -1.93 4.83 9.94
CA VAL A 17 -0.68 4.15 9.55
C VAL A 17 0.25 4.13 10.76
N ASN A 18 0.61 2.94 11.24
CA ASN A 18 1.47 2.80 12.41
C ASN A 18 2.96 2.78 12.00
N LEU A 19 3.68 3.85 12.34
CA LEU A 19 5.12 3.97 12.10
C LEU A 19 5.98 3.43 13.27
N GLY A 20 5.38 3.13 14.41
CA GLY A 20 6.09 2.65 15.60
C GLY A 20 6.79 1.33 15.32
N HIS A 21 8.12 1.31 15.52
CA HIS A 21 8.98 0.15 15.27
C HIS A 21 8.81 -0.45 13.86
N SER A 22 8.47 0.35 12.85
CA SER A 22 8.17 -0.11 11.48
C SER A 22 7.06 -1.16 11.38
N ASN A 23 6.15 -1.24 12.37
CA ASN A 23 5.13 -2.29 12.42
C ASN A 23 4.05 -2.18 11.34
N GLY A 24 3.86 -1.00 10.74
CA GLY A 24 2.86 -0.75 9.72
C GLY A 24 3.42 -0.19 8.41
N VAL A 25 4.74 -0.02 8.28
CA VAL A 25 5.39 0.45 7.06
C VAL A 25 6.70 -0.29 6.86
N PHE A 26 6.91 -0.82 5.66
CA PHE A 26 8.10 -1.55 5.28
C PHE A 26 8.55 -1.15 3.87
N LEU A 27 9.85 -0.95 3.67
CA LEU A 27 10.45 -0.65 2.37
C LEU A 27 11.39 -1.79 1.99
N TYR A 28 11.19 -2.33 0.79
CA TYR A 28 12.04 -3.36 0.19
C TYR A 28 12.39 -2.95 -1.24
N ASP A 29 13.66 -2.64 -1.49
CA ASP A 29 14.11 -2.07 -2.75
C ASP A 29 13.32 -0.80 -3.10
N ASP A 30 12.53 -0.82 -4.18
CA ASP A 30 11.63 0.26 -4.59
C ASP A 30 10.16 0.04 -4.17
N LEU A 31 9.85 -1.03 -3.43
CA LEU A 31 8.50 -1.37 -2.98
C LEU A 31 8.25 -0.93 -1.54
N LEU A 32 7.28 -0.04 -1.37
CA LEU A 32 6.78 0.45 -0.09
C LEU A 32 5.47 -0.25 0.27
N ALA A 33 5.49 -1.04 1.35
CA ALA A 33 4.30 -1.66 1.93
C ALA A 33 3.79 -0.84 3.11
N ILE A 34 2.49 -0.55 3.14
CA ILE A 34 1.82 0.23 4.18
C ILE A 34 0.58 -0.52 4.65
N VAL A 35 0.47 -0.76 5.95
CA VAL A 35 -0.69 -1.39 6.57
C VAL A 35 -1.70 -0.32 6.98
N SER A 36 -2.84 -0.34 6.33
CA SER A 36 -4.06 0.33 6.77
C SER A 36 -4.68 -0.45 7.92
N ILE A 37 -4.71 0.17 9.11
CA ILE A 37 -5.26 -0.48 10.30
C ILE A 37 -6.79 -0.47 10.26
N ARG A 38 -7.42 0.63 9.83
CA ARG A 38 -8.89 0.71 9.80
C ARG A 38 -9.47 -0.26 8.77
N TYR A 39 -8.87 -0.33 7.59
CA TYR A 39 -9.39 -1.11 6.48
C TYR A 39 -8.76 -2.52 6.40
N GLN A 40 -7.88 -2.87 7.35
CA GLN A 40 -7.19 -4.16 7.40
C GLN A 40 -6.58 -4.55 6.04
N THR A 41 -5.98 -3.56 5.37
CA THR A 41 -5.50 -3.69 4.00
C THR A 41 -4.03 -3.29 3.92
N ILE A 42 -3.21 -4.08 3.25
CA ILE A 42 -1.82 -3.78 2.95
C ILE A 42 -1.74 -3.17 1.56
N TYR A 43 -1.30 -1.93 1.48
CA TYR A 43 -1.03 -1.24 0.22
C TYR A 43 0.43 -1.44 -0.16
N ILE A 44 0.69 -1.87 -1.39
CA ILE A 44 2.01 -1.97 -1.98
C ILE A 44 2.13 -0.89 -3.03
N LEU A 45 3.10 0.01 -2.84
CA LEU A 45 3.43 1.12 -3.71
C LEU A 45 4.83 0.89 -4.28
N GLN A 46 5.08 1.31 -5.52
CA GLN A 46 6.42 1.36 -6.10
C GLN A 46 6.90 2.82 -6.15
N ILE A 47 8.11 3.07 -5.69
CA ILE A 47 8.82 4.35 -5.83
C ILE A 47 9.57 4.30 -7.17
N ARG A 48 9.17 5.14 -8.13
CA ARG A 48 9.85 5.21 -9.43
C ARG A 48 11.12 6.03 -9.32
N ASP A 49 12.04 5.86 -10.28
CA ASP A 49 13.29 6.66 -10.35
C ASP A 49 13.04 8.18 -10.40
N CYS A 50 11.88 8.61 -10.90
CA CYS A 50 11.46 10.02 -10.90
C CYS A 50 10.88 10.50 -9.56
N GLY A 51 10.88 9.67 -8.52
CA GLY A 51 10.40 9.99 -7.17
C GLY A 51 8.89 9.88 -6.96
N THR A 52 8.13 9.39 -7.96
CA THR A 52 6.66 9.25 -7.88
C THR A 52 6.27 7.91 -7.28
N LEU A 53 5.15 7.89 -6.55
CA LEU A 53 4.52 6.71 -5.97
C LEU A 53 3.49 6.11 -6.94
N VAL A 54 3.59 4.81 -7.21
CA VAL A 54 2.63 4.08 -8.05
C VAL A 54 1.96 2.99 -7.23
N ASP A 55 0.64 2.98 -7.18
CA ASP A 55 -0.13 1.87 -6.59
C ASP A 55 0.11 0.58 -7.39
N VAL A 56 0.71 -0.44 -6.75
CA VAL A 56 0.98 -1.75 -7.36
C VAL A 56 -0.11 -2.74 -6.98
N ARG A 57 -0.47 -2.78 -5.69
CA ARG A 57 -1.45 -3.74 -5.17
C ARG A 57 -2.06 -3.28 -3.86
N ALA A 58 -3.29 -3.71 -3.60
CA ALA A 58 -3.89 -3.72 -2.27
C ALA A 58 -4.25 -5.17 -1.89
N ILE A 59 -3.87 -5.59 -0.69
CA ILE A 59 -4.15 -6.93 -0.15
C ILE A 59 -5.00 -6.73 1.10
N GLY A 60 -6.28 -7.11 1.04
CA GLY A 60 -7.23 -6.93 2.14
C GLY A 60 -8.13 -8.15 2.26
N SER A 61 -9.44 -7.94 2.19
CA SER A 61 -10.44 -9.02 2.14
C SER A 61 -10.17 -10.03 1.02
N PHE A 62 -9.56 -9.55 -0.07
CA PHE A 62 -9.13 -10.34 -1.21
C PHE A 62 -7.63 -10.11 -1.45
N CYS A 63 -6.96 -11.16 -1.93
CA CYS A 63 -5.52 -11.11 -2.22
C CYS A 63 -5.25 -10.77 -3.68
N ARG A 64 -6.23 -10.98 -4.55
CA ARG A 64 -6.18 -10.72 -5.99
C ARG A 64 -7.46 -10.01 -6.44
N GLU A 65 -7.35 -9.26 -7.53
CA GLU A 65 -8.45 -8.49 -8.10
C GLU A 65 -9.64 -9.39 -8.50
N ASP A 66 -9.38 -10.59 -8.98
CA ASP A 66 -10.41 -11.51 -9.47
C ASP A 66 -10.99 -12.45 -8.39
N ASP A 67 -10.50 -12.38 -7.13
CA ASP A 67 -10.91 -13.32 -6.09
C ASP A 67 -12.42 -13.20 -5.79
N GLU A 68 -12.99 -11.99 -5.83
CA GLU A 68 -14.42 -11.77 -5.57
C GLU A 68 -15.29 -12.45 -6.64
N LEU A 69 -14.92 -12.36 -7.92
CA LEU A 69 -15.61 -13.02 -9.01
C LEU A 69 -15.47 -14.55 -8.91
N PHE A 70 -14.29 -15.02 -8.56
CA PHE A 70 -14.04 -16.45 -8.37
C PHE A 70 -14.88 -17.02 -7.22
N LEU A 71 -14.95 -16.34 -6.08
CA LEU A 71 -15.71 -16.80 -4.92
C LEU A 71 -17.22 -16.74 -5.15
N SER A 72 -17.71 -15.67 -5.78
CA SER A 72 -19.15 -15.53 -6.10
C SER A 72 -19.64 -16.56 -7.11
N SER A 73 -18.80 -17.01 -8.04
CA SER A 73 -19.15 -18.06 -9.01
C SER A 73 -19.20 -19.48 -8.42
N HIS A 74 -18.63 -19.69 -7.23
CA HIS A 74 -18.60 -21.00 -6.56
C HIS A 74 -19.45 -21.06 -5.28
N ALA A 75 -20.12 -19.96 -4.90
CA ALA A 75 -21.11 -19.95 -3.85
C ALA A 75 -22.44 -20.55 -4.36
N GLN A 76 -22.50 -21.89 -4.48
CA GLN A 76 -23.73 -22.66 -4.69
C GLN A 76 -24.07 -23.50 -3.47
#